data_AF-A0A7C2P2M9-F1
#
_entry.id   AF-A0A7C2P2M9-F1
#
_cell.length_a   1.000
_cell.length_b   1.000
_cell.length_c   1.000
_cell.angle_alpha   90.00
_cell.angle_beta   90.00
_cell.angle_gamma   90.00
#
_symmetry.space_group_name_H-M   'P 1'
#
loop_
_entity.id
_entity.type
_entity.pdbx_description
1 polymer ?
#
loop_
_entity_poly.entity_id
_entity_poly.type
_entity_poly.pdbx_seq_one_letter_code
_entity_poly.pdbx_strand_id
1 'polypeptide(L)'
;MIQEVLKRAGFSEFKKIYLDKDYILNVQYISPEGEIKIIQPSALSESERVTVALVLMLALNKVYRENIHYIVIDNMYEYFDEYRTEEILKVLQEYAKREKVTIILTKTSYESKELTITTL
;
A
#
# COMPACT_ATOMS: atom_id res chain seq x y z
N MET A 1 -9.19 -7.43 -2.04
CA MET A 1 -7.78 -7.04 -2.19
C MET A 1 -7.57 -5.53 -2.17
N ILE A 2 -7.75 -4.75 -3.25
CA ILE A 2 -7.47 -3.29 -3.20
C ILE A 2 -8.27 -2.57 -2.11
N GLN A 3 -9.59 -2.75 -2.13
CA GLN A 3 -10.50 -2.20 -1.12
C GLN A 3 -10.24 -2.72 0.29
N GLU A 4 -9.65 -3.91 0.41
CA GLU A 4 -9.32 -4.53 1.68
C GLU A 4 -8.05 -3.94 2.28
N VAL A 5 -7.00 -3.73 1.47
CA VAL A 5 -5.78 -3.02 1.87
C VAL A 5 -6.13 -1.61 2.34
N LEU A 6 -6.92 -0.88 1.55
CA LEU A 6 -7.37 0.47 1.89
C LEU A 6 -8.14 0.50 3.21
N LYS A 7 -9.11 -0.42 3.38
CA LYS A 7 -9.89 -0.50 4.62
C LYS A 7 -9.01 -0.81 5.84
N ARG A 8 -8.12 -1.79 5.75
CA ARG A 8 -7.27 -2.22 6.88
C ARG A 8 -6.17 -1.20 7.21
N ALA A 9 -5.72 -0.42 6.23
CA ALA A 9 -4.84 0.74 6.45
C ALA A 9 -5.58 1.96 7.04
N GLY A 10 -6.90 1.91 7.16
CA GLY A 10 -7.73 2.97 7.76
C GLY A 10 -8.33 3.97 6.77
N PHE A 11 -8.26 3.72 5.46
CA PHE A 11 -8.70 4.61 4.38
C PHE A 11 -9.92 4.06 3.65
N SER A 12 -10.95 3.68 4.41
CA SER A 12 -12.17 3.04 3.90
C SER A 12 -13.04 3.95 3.02
N GLU A 13 -12.82 5.25 3.13
CA GLU A 13 -13.43 6.32 2.34
C GLU A 13 -12.92 6.31 0.90
N PHE A 14 -11.73 5.76 0.62
CA PHE A 14 -11.17 5.66 -0.74
C PHE A 14 -11.93 4.60 -1.55
N LYS A 15 -12.57 5.04 -2.65
CA LYS A 15 -13.41 4.19 -3.50
C LYS A 15 -12.71 3.76 -4.77
N LYS A 16 -11.92 4.64 -5.39
CA LYS A 16 -11.20 4.33 -6.63
C LYS A 16 -9.84 4.99 -6.65
N ILE A 17 -8.88 4.25 -7.19
CA ILE A 17 -7.56 4.75 -7.57
C ILE A 17 -7.45 4.43 -9.06
N TYR A 18 -7.29 5.46 -9.90
CA TYR A 18 -7.33 5.29 -11.35
C TYR A 18 -6.49 6.34 -12.07
N LEU A 19 -6.07 6.00 -13.29
CA LEU A 19 -5.51 6.96 -14.23
C LEU A 19 -6.64 7.52 -15.08
N ASP A 20 -6.66 8.83 -15.29
CA ASP A 20 -7.55 9.44 -16.28
C ASP A 20 -6.98 9.33 -17.71
N LYS A 21 -7.65 9.98 -18.67
CA LYS A 21 -7.27 9.98 -20.09
C LYS A 21 -5.89 10.60 -20.35
N ASP A 22 -5.41 11.44 -19.43
CA ASP A 22 -4.13 12.14 -19.52
C ASP A 22 -3.06 11.43 -18.66
N TYR A 23 -3.35 10.20 -18.22
CA TYR A 23 -2.50 9.37 -17.36
C TYR A 23 -2.19 10.00 -16.00
N ILE A 24 -3.07 10.85 -15.50
CA ILE A 24 -2.94 11.44 -14.17
C ILE A 24 -3.56 10.51 -13.14
N LEU A 25 -2.81 10.22 -12.07
CA LEU A 25 -3.28 9.39 -10.95
C LEU A 25 -4.27 10.18 -10.09
N ASN A 26 -5.48 9.63 -9.97
CA ASN A 26 -6.58 10.20 -9.23
C ASN A 26 -7.05 9.23 -8.13
N VAL A 27 -7.37 9.77 -6.96
CA VAL A 27 -7.98 9.08 -5.84
C VAL A 27 -9.36 9.66 -5.60
N GLN A 28 -10.38 8.82 -5.77
CA GLN A 28 -11.76 9.14 -5.47
C GLN A 28 -12.10 8.69 -4.05
N TYR A 29 -12.67 9.58 -3.24
CA TYR A 29 -13.13 9.27 -1.89
C TYR A 29 -14.50 9.89 -1.58
N ILE A 30 -15.13 9.43 -0.50
CA ILE A 30 -16.37 10.01 0.03
C ILE A 30 -16.02 10.90 1.22
N SER A 31 -16.39 12.18 1.16
CA SER A 31 -16.16 13.12 2.25
C SER A 31 -17.05 12.82 3.47
N PRO A 32 -16.75 13.38 4.66
CA PRO A 32 -17.62 13.25 5.83
C PRO A 32 -19.08 13.69 5.56
N GLU A 33 -19.28 14.62 4.64
CA GLU A 33 -20.59 15.13 4.22
C GLU A 33 -21.31 14.21 3.21
N GLY A 34 -20.66 13.11 2.79
CA GLY A 34 -21.21 12.16 1.81
C GLY A 34 -20.94 12.54 0.35
N GLU A 35 -20.17 13.60 0.10
CA GLU A 35 -19.85 14.04 -1.26
C GLU A 35 -18.74 13.20 -1.88
N ILE A 36 -18.83 12.95 -3.19
CA ILE A 36 -17.75 12.32 -3.93
C ILE A 36 -16.71 13.38 -4.27
N LYS A 37 -15.48 13.18 -3.80
CA LYS A 37 -14.34 14.06 -4.09
C LYS A 37 -13.25 13.29 -4.84
N ILE A 38 -12.50 14.01 -5.66
CA ILE A 38 -11.38 13.48 -6.44
C ILE A 38 -10.17 14.34 -6.14
N ILE A 39 -9.09 13.71 -5.74
CA ILE A 39 -7.82 14.38 -5.41
C ILE A 39 -6.65 13.64 -6.06
N GLN A 40 -5.57 14.36 -6.27
CA GLN A 40 -4.30 13.81 -6.73
C GLN A 40 -3.44 13.42 -5.52
N PRO A 41 -2.47 12.49 -5.69
CA PRO A 41 -1.59 12.06 -4.59
C PRO A 41 -0.87 13.19 -3.86
N SER A 42 -0.61 14.32 -4.52
CA SER A 42 0.01 15.50 -3.89
C SER A 42 -0.81 16.10 -2.75
N ALA A 43 -2.13 15.92 -2.75
CA ALA A 43 -3.03 16.40 -1.71
C ALA A 43 -3.22 15.40 -0.56
N LEU A 44 -2.67 14.19 -0.66
CA LEU A 44 -2.73 13.15 0.36
C LEU A 44 -1.64 13.35 1.42
N SER A 45 -1.92 12.94 2.65
CA SER A 45 -0.90 12.74 3.68
C SER A 45 0.11 11.66 3.27
N GLU A 46 1.25 11.60 3.95
CA GLU A 46 2.29 10.60 3.67
C GLU A 46 1.76 9.16 3.79
N SER A 47 1.05 8.84 4.87
CA SER A 47 0.47 7.52 5.11
C SER A 47 -0.52 7.08 4.02
N GLU A 48 -1.35 8.01 3.53
CA GLU A 48 -2.28 7.79 2.43
C GLU A 48 -1.53 7.55 1.11
N ARG A 49 -0.52 8.39 0.80
CA ARG A 49 0.31 8.20 -0.40
C ARG A 49 0.99 6.85 -0.42
N VAL A 50 1.57 6.44 0.71
CA VAL A 50 2.26 5.15 0.85
C VAL A 50 1.28 4.00 0.70
N THR A 51 0.06 4.13 1.22
CA THR A 51 -0.99 3.12 1.04
C THR A 51 -1.43 3.01 -0.42
N VAL A 52 -1.61 4.14 -1.12
CA VAL A 52 -1.92 4.16 -2.55
C VAL A 52 -0.79 3.51 -3.35
N ALA A 53 0.48 3.81 -3.04
CA ALA A 53 1.63 3.20 -3.66
C ALA A 53 1.66 1.67 -3.42
N LEU A 54 1.38 1.22 -2.20
CA LEU A 54 1.29 -0.19 -1.85
C LEU A 54 0.21 -0.91 -2.68
N VAL A 55 -0.98 -0.33 -2.76
CA VAL A 55 -2.09 -0.86 -3.57
C VAL A 55 -1.69 -1.00 -5.03
N LEU A 56 -1.06 0.03 -5.60
CA LEU A 56 -0.61 0.01 -7.00
C LEU A 56 0.47 -1.06 -7.22
N MET A 57 1.44 -1.17 -6.31
CA MET A 57 2.49 -2.18 -6.37
C MET A 57 1.92 -3.61 -6.36
N LEU A 58 0.96 -3.90 -5.47
CA LEU A 58 0.27 -5.19 -5.42
C LEU A 58 -0.57 -5.44 -6.68
N ALA A 59 -1.24 -4.41 -7.22
CA ALA A 59 -2.00 -4.53 -8.46
C ALA A 59 -1.09 -4.82 -9.66
N LEU A 60 0.04 -4.10 -9.77
CA LEU A 60 1.05 -4.31 -10.81
C LEU A 60 1.67 -5.70 -10.71
N ASN A 61 2.07 -6.14 -9.50
CA ASN A 61 2.60 -7.48 -9.30
C ASN A 61 1.60 -8.55 -9.77
N LYS A 62 0.31 -8.38 -9.50
CA LYS A 62 -0.73 -9.31 -9.95
C LYS A 62 -0.87 -9.36 -11.48
N VAL A 63 -0.77 -8.22 -12.16
CA VAL A 63 -0.90 -8.12 -13.63
C VAL A 63 0.35 -8.64 -14.35
N TYR A 64 1.53 -8.35 -13.83
CA TYR A 64 2.83 -8.68 -14.46
C TYR A 64 3.50 -9.91 -13.85
N ARG A 65 2.73 -10.74 -13.13
CA ARG A 65 3.24 -11.83 -12.27
C ARG A 65 4.04 -12.90 -13.00
N GLU A 66 3.78 -13.13 -14.28
CA GLU A 66 4.45 -14.18 -15.07
C GLU A 66 5.98 -14.08 -15.03
N ASN A 67 6.53 -12.91 -14.72
CA ASN A 67 7.97 -12.67 -14.70
C ASN A 67 8.52 -12.22 -13.34
N ILE A 68 7.68 -11.96 -12.33
CA ILE A 68 8.11 -11.35 -11.05
C ILE A 68 7.44 -12.04 -9.87
N HIS A 69 8.22 -12.83 -9.14
CA HIS A 69 7.76 -13.62 -7.98
C HIS A 69 8.11 -13.01 -6.62
N TYR A 70 8.64 -11.80 -6.59
CA TYR A 70 8.98 -11.12 -5.35
C TYR A 70 8.60 -9.64 -5.37
N ILE A 71 8.39 -9.08 -4.19
CA ILE A 71 8.18 -7.65 -3.95
C ILE A 71 9.16 -7.23 -2.87
N VAL A 72 9.86 -6.11 -3.07
CA VAL A 72 10.71 -5.49 -2.04
C VAL A 72 10.03 -4.20 -1.60
N ILE A 73 9.82 -4.05 -0.30
CA ILE A 73 9.23 -2.84 0.29
C ILE A 73 10.18 -2.32 1.35
N ASP A 74 10.75 -1.14 1.09
CA ASP A 74 11.72 -0.51 1.97
C ASP A 74 11.10 0.46 2.96
N ASN A 75 11.44 0.30 4.23
CA ASN A 75 11.09 1.19 5.35
C ASN A 75 9.61 1.59 5.44
N MET A 76 8.69 0.70 5.06
CA MET A 76 7.25 1.03 5.06
C MET A 76 6.71 1.38 6.46
N TYR A 77 7.37 0.87 7.49
CA TYR A 77 7.01 1.04 8.90
C TYR A 77 7.04 2.49 9.37
N GLU A 78 7.78 3.37 8.69
CA GLU A 78 7.95 4.76 9.11
C GLU A 78 6.71 5.63 8.85
N TYR A 79 5.79 5.14 8.00
CA TYR A 79 4.65 5.91 7.53
C TYR A 79 3.32 5.55 8.23
N PHE A 80 3.36 4.60 9.16
CA PHE A 80 2.18 4.07 9.83
C PHE A 80 2.39 4.00 11.33
N ASP A 81 1.31 4.18 12.09
CA ASP A 81 1.31 3.80 13.50
C ASP A 81 1.43 2.27 13.67
N GLU A 82 1.66 1.82 14.90
CA GLU A 82 1.87 0.42 15.23
C GLU A 82 0.68 -0.47 14.80
N TYR A 83 -0.55 -0.01 15.05
CA TYR A 83 -1.76 -0.75 14.70
C TYR A 83 -1.90 -0.93 13.17
N ARG A 84 -1.76 0.16 12.41
CA ARG A 84 -1.83 0.13 10.95
C ARG A 84 -0.70 -0.70 10.36
N THR A 85 0.49 -0.62 10.95
CA THR A 85 1.64 -1.45 10.57
C THR A 85 1.27 -2.93 10.68
N GLU A 86 0.76 -3.38 11.81
CA GLU A 86 0.35 -4.78 12.01
C GLU A 86 -0.70 -5.23 10.99
N GLU A 87 -1.71 -4.40 10.73
CA GLU A 87 -2.77 -4.72 9.78
C GLU A 87 -2.24 -4.83 8.35
N ILE A 88 -1.34 -3.93 7.96
CA ILE A 88 -0.69 -3.99 6.64
C ILE A 88 0.21 -5.23 6.52
N LEU A 89 0.96 -5.59 7.56
CA LEU A 89 1.76 -6.82 7.57
C LEU A 89 0.89 -8.06 7.40
N LYS A 90 -0.26 -8.13 8.06
CA LYS A 90 -1.23 -9.24 7.88
C LYS A 90 -1.72 -9.30 6.43
N VAL A 91 -2.07 -8.15 5.84
CA VAL A 91 -2.47 -8.08 4.42
C VAL A 91 -1.38 -8.61 3.50
N LEU A 92 -0.12 -8.22 3.74
CA LEU A 92 1.01 -8.66 2.93
C LEU A 92 1.28 -10.14 3.09
N GLN A 93 1.21 -10.69 4.31
CA GLN A 93 1.31 -12.14 4.54
C GLN A 93 0.20 -12.92 3.84
N GLU A 94 -1.05 -12.45 3.92
CA GLU A 94 -2.19 -13.05 3.24
C GLU A 94 -2.00 -13.00 1.71
N TYR A 95 -1.53 -11.87 1.19
CA TYR A 95 -1.20 -11.70 -0.23
C TYR A 95 -0.08 -12.64 -0.66
N ALA A 96 1.04 -12.69 0.06
CA ALA A 96 2.20 -13.54 -0.23
C ALA A 96 1.80 -15.02 -0.34
N LYS A 97 0.99 -15.51 0.60
CA LYS A 97 0.46 -16.88 0.60
C LYS A 97 -0.49 -17.13 -0.56
N ARG A 98 -1.51 -16.28 -0.73
CA ARG A 98 -2.53 -16.47 -1.77
C ARG A 98 -1.93 -16.40 -3.17
N GLU A 99 -1.06 -15.43 -3.37
CA GLU A 99 -0.45 -15.12 -4.65
C GLU A 99 0.95 -15.73 -4.77
N LYS A 100 1.36 -16.70 -3.93
CA LYS A 100 2.67 -17.38 -3.98
C LYS A 100 3.83 -16.45 -4.40
N VAL A 101 3.93 -15.30 -3.76
CA VAL A 101 4.91 -14.24 -4.02
C VAL A 101 5.69 -14.01 -2.74
N THR A 102 7.01 -13.91 -2.87
CA THR A 102 7.89 -13.60 -1.74
C THR A 102 7.86 -12.10 -1.48
N ILE A 103 7.55 -11.68 -0.25
CA ILE A 103 7.62 -10.26 0.11
C ILE A 103 8.81 -10.04 1.03
N ILE A 104 9.71 -9.17 0.61
CA ILE A 104 10.90 -8.76 1.33
C ILE A 104 10.62 -7.39 1.93
N LEU A 105 10.65 -7.31 3.26
CA LEU A 105 10.46 -6.08 4.00
C LEU A 105 11.75 -5.68 4.69
N THR A 106 12.14 -4.42 4.55
CA THR A 106 13.29 -3.86 5.25
C THR A 106 12.86 -2.81 6.26
N LYS A 107 13.57 -2.79 7.39
CA LYS A 107 13.40 -1.82 8.46
C LYS A 107 14.76 -1.27 8.86
N THR A 108 14.86 0.06 8.93
CA THR A 108 16.04 0.76 9.44
C THR A 108 15.95 0.84 10.96
N SER A 109 16.95 0.28 11.64
CA SER A 109 17.16 0.43 13.08
C SER A 109 18.05 1.65 13.34
N TYR A 110 17.51 2.70 13.99
CA TYR A 110 18.29 3.86 14.40
C TYR A 110 19.34 3.53 15.47
N GLU A 111 19.13 2.47 16.26
CA GLU A 111 20.04 2.09 17.34
C GLU A 111 21.28 1.34 16.86
N SER A 112 21.24 0.68 15.69
CA SER A 112 22.36 -0.17 15.23
C SER A 112 22.90 0.09 13.82
N LYS A 113 22.28 0.96 13.00
CA LYS A 113 22.56 1.04 11.55
C LYS A 113 22.49 -0.34 10.85
N GLU A 114 21.80 -1.31 11.46
CA GLU A 114 21.61 -2.62 10.87
C GLU A 114 20.30 -2.64 10.08
N LEU A 115 20.36 -3.25 8.90
CA LEU A 115 19.20 -3.51 8.06
C LEU A 115 18.60 -4.86 8.49
N THR A 116 17.38 -4.84 9.01
CA THR A 116 16.65 -6.09 9.28
C THR A 116 15.83 -6.46 8.06
N ILE A 117 16.08 -7.64 7.49
CA ILE A 117 15.34 -8.20 6.36
C ILE A 117 14.35 -9.24 6.87
N THR A 118 13.06 -9.01 6.65
CA THR A 118 12.00 -10.00 6.93
C THR A 118 11.45 -10.53 5.62
N THR A 119 11.30 -11.85 5.51
CA THR A 119 10.68 -12.50 4.35
C THR A 119 9.33 -13.08 4.75
N LEU A 120 8.28 -12.79 3.97
CA LEU A 120 6.91 -13.26 4.18
C LEU A 120 6.47 -14.23 3.08
#